data_AF-A0A0L8GML6-F1
#
_entry.id   AF-A0A0L8GML6-F1
#
_cell.length_a   1.000
_cell.length_b   1.000
_cell.length_c   1.000
_cell.angle_alpha   90.00
_cell.angle_beta   90.00
_cell.angle_gamma   90.00
#
_symmetry.space_group_name_H-M   'P 1'
#
loop_
_entity.id
_entity.type
_entity.pdbx_description
1 polymer ?
#
loop_
_entity_poly.entity_id
_entity_poly.type
_entity_poly.pdbx_seq_one_letter_code
_entity_poly.pdbx_strand_id
1 'polypeptide(L)'
;MKDKNAPKQPLTGYVRFLNERREKLRQENPNLSFSEITRQLGGEWSKLAPREKQRYLDDAEKDKERYLRDMEAYQKTDAYKLFKLQKEKKLKSDIREDYDGQNGSALQPEKDEEDYGTFDIPVFTEEFLDHNKTREQELRQLRKQTTELEEQNAILSKHIENMKHAIEKLELEAVQQRNHNMALQCHLNTLRTILTTNFANVRLPGTNEVPTLETIDSYMAKLHCIILEAPQENESLIVTVREIVGRLNVDGDKL
;
A
#
# COMPACT_ATOMS: atom_id res chain seq x y z
N MET A 1 18.40 -8.84 17.69
CA MET A 1 18.43 -10.32 17.65
C MET A 1 19.21 -10.74 16.42
N LYS A 2 20.31 -11.48 16.59
CA LYS A 2 21.14 -11.99 15.47
C LYS A 2 20.53 -13.32 14.99
N ASP A 3 20.33 -13.49 13.68
CA ASP A 3 19.87 -14.77 13.14
C ASP A 3 21.04 -15.78 13.14
N LYS A 4 20.87 -16.90 13.83
CA LYS A 4 21.85 -17.99 13.90
C LYS A 4 21.98 -18.75 12.57
N ASN A 5 20.98 -18.63 11.69
CA ASN A 5 20.91 -19.31 10.39
C ASN A 5 21.39 -18.43 9.23
N ALA A 6 21.71 -17.15 9.47
CA ALA A 6 22.22 -16.27 8.43
C ALA A 6 23.67 -16.65 8.06
N PRO A 7 24.03 -16.62 6.76
CA PRO A 7 25.41 -16.75 6.32
C PRO A 7 26.30 -15.73 7.04
N LYS A 8 27.50 -16.16 7.45
CA LYS A 8 28.48 -15.27 8.10
C LYS A 8 29.05 -14.31 7.08
N GLN A 9 29.17 -13.04 7.46
CA GLN A 9 29.75 -12.02 6.60
C GLN A 9 31.19 -12.37 6.18
N PRO A 10 31.56 -12.05 4.93
CA PRO A 10 32.87 -12.38 4.41
C PRO A 10 33.92 -11.47 5.05
N LEU A 11 35.11 -12.02 5.29
CA LEU A 11 36.22 -11.26 5.83
C LEU A 11 36.98 -10.55 4.70
N THR A 12 37.32 -9.28 4.91
CA THR A 12 38.18 -8.52 3.98
C THR A 12 39.59 -9.10 3.94
N GLY A 13 40.33 -8.82 2.87
CA GLY A 13 41.70 -9.33 2.70
C GLY A 13 42.64 -8.89 3.84
N TYR A 14 42.47 -7.67 4.32
CA TYR A 14 43.21 -7.17 5.48
C TYR A 14 42.88 -7.95 6.76
N VAL A 15 41.60 -8.16 7.07
CA VAL A 15 41.19 -8.91 8.27
C VAL A 15 41.61 -10.39 8.19
N ARG A 16 41.62 -10.98 6.99
CA ARG A 16 42.18 -12.32 6.76
C ARG A 16 43.66 -12.39 7.12
N PHE A 17 44.45 -11.43 6.64
CA PHE A 17 45.87 -11.31 6.98
C PHE A 17 46.07 -11.11 8.50
N LEU A 18 45.30 -10.20 9.11
CA LEU A 18 45.36 -9.95 10.55
C LEU A 18 45.05 -11.22 11.34
N ASN A 19 43.98 -11.94 11.00
CA ASN A 19 43.58 -13.15 11.73
C ASN A 19 44.63 -14.28 11.62
N GLU A 20 45.23 -14.46 10.44
CA GLU A 20 46.27 -15.47 10.23
C GLU A 20 47.56 -15.14 11.01
N ARG A 21 47.96 -13.86 11.04
CA ARG A 21 49.21 -13.41 11.66
C ARG A 21 49.09 -13.13 13.15
N ARG A 22 47.92 -12.70 13.63
CA ARG A 22 47.67 -12.37 15.04
C ARG A 22 47.88 -13.57 15.96
N GLU A 23 47.54 -14.78 15.52
CA GLU A 23 47.76 -15.98 16.33
C GLU A 23 49.26 -16.28 16.48
N LYS A 24 50.03 -16.15 15.38
CA LYS A 24 51.48 -16.33 15.40
C LYS A 24 52.17 -15.27 16.27
N LEU A 25 51.81 -13.99 16.10
CA LEU A 25 52.38 -12.91 16.91
C LEU A 25 52.05 -13.04 18.40
N ARG A 26 50.86 -13.56 18.75
CA ARG A 26 50.47 -13.80 20.16
C ARG A 26 51.27 -14.93 20.79
N GLN A 27 51.59 -15.97 20.03
CA GLN A 27 52.42 -17.08 20.49
C GLN A 27 53.89 -16.67 20.65
N GLU A 28 54.40 -15.86 19.72
CA GLU A 28 55.76 -15.32 19.77
C GLU A 28 55.91 -14.24 20.86
N ASN A 29 54.85 -13.48 21.12
CA ASN A 29 54.86 -12.35 22.06
C ASN A 29 53.65 -12.42 23.02
N PRO A 30 53.63 -13.39 23.96
CA PRO A 30 52.49 -13.60 24.87
C PRO A 30 52.26 -12.45 25.86
N ASN A 31 53.25 -11.55 26.04
CA ASN A 31 53.17 -10.41 26.94
C ASN A 31 52.62 -9.14 26.29
N LEU A 32 52.45 -9.12 24.95
CA LEU A 32 51.93 -7.95 24.24
C LEU A 32 50.41 -7.90 24.33
N SER A 33 49.88 -6.70 24.51
CA SER A 33 48.45 -6.47 24.51
C SER A 33 47.85 -6.62 23.10
N PHE A 34 46.56 -6.89 23.03
CA PHE A 34 45.83 -7.04 21.77
C PHE A 34 45.96 -5.80 20.85
N SER A 35 45.97 -4.61 21.44
CA SER A 35 46.12 -3.35 20.72
C SER A 35 47.52 -3.19 20.11
N GLU A 36 48.57 -3.57 20.84
CA GLU A 36 49.96 -3.52 20.35
C GLU A 36 50.19 -4.51 19.21
N ILE A 37 49.67 -5.74 19.35
CA ILE A 37 49.72 -6.76 18.29
C ILE A 37 49.00 -6.26 17.03
N THR A 38 47.80 -5.68 17.19
CA THR A 38 47.02 -5.18 16.06
C THR A 38 47.70 -4.00 15.37
N ARG A 39 48.34 -3.09 16.13
CA ARG A 39 49.13 -1.99 15.58
C ARG A 39 50.34 -2.48 14.77
N GLN A 40 51.05 -3.48 15.28
CA GLN A 40 52.21 -4.04 14.59
C GLN A 40 51.79 -4.68 13.25
N LEU A 41 50.71 -5.46 13.26
CA LEU A 41 50.18 -6.10 12.05
C LEU A 41 49.68 -5.10 11.01
N GLY A 42 49.08 -3.97 11.41
CA GLY A 42 48.71 -2.90 10.49
C GLY A 42 49.93 -2.30 9.77
N GLY A 43 51.05 -2.17 10.49
CA GLY A 43 52.34 -1.79 9.92
C GLY A 43 52.90 -2.83 8.94
N GLU A 44 52.78 -4.11 9.26
CA GLU A 44 53.21 -5.21 8.37
C GLU A 44 52.38 -5.27 7.08
N TRP A 45 51.06 -5.09 7.17
CA TRP A 45 50.17 -5.05 6.01
C TRP A 45 50.52 -3.92 5.04
N SER A 46 50.90 -2.76 5.58
CA SER A 46 51.30 -1.60 4.77
C SER A 46 52.61 -1.82 4.02
N LYS A 47 53.50 -2.67 4.57
CA LYS A 47 54.80 -3.03 4.00
C LYS A 47 54.78 -4.33 3.19
N LEU A 48 53.64 -5.02 3.15
CA LEU A 48 53.50 -6.31 2.50
C LEU A 48 53.72 -6.19 0.99
N ALA A 49 54.40 -7.17 0.39
CA ALA A 49 54.64 -7.16 -1.06
C ALA A 49 53.31 -7.15 -1.83
N PRO A 50 53.20 -6.42 -2.95
CA PRO A 50 51.94 -6.32 -3.72
C PRO A 50 51.35 -7.68 -4.10
N ARG A 51 52.21 -8.65 -4.44
CA ARG A 51 51.79 -10.02 -4.80
C ARG A 51 51.16 -10.78 -3.63
N GLU A 52 51.70 -10.62 -2.42
CA GLU A 52 51.17 -11.26 -1.21
C GLU A 52 49.90 -10.57 -0.75
N LYS A 53 49.86 -9.24 -0.81
CA LYS A 53 48.66 -8.44 -0.54
C LYS A 53 47.52 -8.82 -1.48
N GLN A 54 47.81 -8.98 -2.78
CA GLN A 54 46.83 -9.37 -3.79
C GLN A 54 46.21 -10.74 -3.48
N ARG A 55 47.00 -11.73 -3.04
CA ARG A 55 46.48 -13.04 -2.63
C ARG A 55 45.36 -12.92 -1.61
N TYR A 56 45.55 -12.09 -0.58
CA TYR A 56 44.53 -11.88 0.47
C TYR A 56 43.29 -11.16 -0.05
N LEU A 57 43.44 -10.24 -1.00
CA LEU A 57 42.32 -9.55 -1.63
C LEU A 57 41.52 -10.50 -2.54
N ASP A 58 42.19 -11.32 -3.35
CA ASP A 58 41.55 -12.30 -4.22
C ASP A 58 40.76 -13.34 -3.41
N ASP A 59 41.31 -13.81 -2.30
CA ASP A 59 40.63 -14.74 -1.39
C ASP A 59 39.44 -14.08 -0.69
N ALA A 60 39.50 -12.78 -0.40
CA ALA A 60 38.38 -12.03 0.15
C ALA A 60 37.25 -11.84 -0.87
N GLU A 61 37.59 -11.58 -2.13
CA GLU A 61 36.58 -11.42 -3.19
C GLU A 61 35.86 -12.76 -3.44
N LYS A 62 36.59 -13.88 -3.50
CA LYS A 62 35.97 -15.22 -3.59
C LYS A 62 35.03 -15.52 -2.42
N ASP A 63 35.42 -15.10 -1.22
CA ASP A 63 34.61 -15.27 -0.02
C ASP A 63 33.34 -14.43 -0.06
N LYS A 64 33.45 -13.20 -0.56
CA LYS A 64 32.33 -12.30 -0.79
C LYS A 64 31.37 -12.85 -1.84
N GLU A 65 31.87 -13.40 -2.94
CA GLU A 65 31.04 -14.08 -3.95
C GLU A 65 30.32 -15.31 -3.37
N ARG A 66 30.98 -16.10 -2.53
CA ARG A 66 30.32 -17.21 -1.81
C ARG A 66 29.22 -16.68 -0.90
N TYR A 67 29.52 -15.67 -0.08
CA TYR A 67 28.54 -15.05 0.82
C TYR A 67 27.32 -14.52 0.08
N LEU A 68 27.50 -13.82 -1.04
CA LEU A 68 26.39 -13.30 -1.83
C LEU A 68 25.48 -14.42 -2.33
N ARG A 69 26.05 -15.53 -2.82
CA ARG A 69 25.28 -16.71 -3.22
C ARG A 69 24.56 -17.36 -2.06
N ASP A 70 25.23 -17.57 -0.94
CA ASP A 70 24.65 -18.18 0.26
C ASP A 70 23.54 -17.30 0.84
N MET A 71 23.71 -15.97 0.81
CA MET A 71 22.73 -14.99 1.27
C MET A 71 21.51 -14.98 0.36
N GLU A 72 21.68 -15.02 -0.95
CA GLU A 72 20.57 -15.11 -1.90
C GLU A 72 19.77 -16.40 -1.70
N ALA A 73 20.44 -17.53 -1.47
CA ALA A 73 19.79 -18.79 -1.16
C ALA A 73 19.05 -18.73 0.18
N TYR A 74 19.68 -18.19 1.21
CA TYR A 74 19.10 -18.03 2.54
C TYR A 74 17.86 -17.12 2.54
N GLN A 75 17.87 -16.03 1.76
CA GLN A 75 16.70 -15.14 1.60
C GLN A 75 15.46 -15.84 1.04
N LYS A 76 15.65 -16.94 0.28
CA LYS A 76 14.56 -17.75 -0.28
C LYS A 76 13.97 -18.75 0.73
N THR A 77 14.64 -18.98 1.86
CA THR A 77 14.19 -19.95 2.89
C THR A 77 13.05 -19.42 3.75
N ASP A 78 12.23 -20.33 4.27
CA ASP A 78 11.16 -19.98 5.21
C ASP A 78 11.71 -19.49 6.56
N ALA A 79 12.93 -19.89 6.92
CA ALA A 79 13.65 -19.39 8.09
C ALA A 79 13.90 -17.88 8.00
N TYR A 80 14.31 -17.36 6.83
CA TYR A 80 14.50 -15.92 6.62
C TYR A 80 13.18 -15.15 6.68
N LYS A 81 12.11 -15.68 6.08
CA LYS A 81 10.77 -15.07 6.14
C LYS A 81 10.28 -14.95 7.59
N LEU A 82 10.46 -16.01 8.38
CA LEU A 82 10.08 -16.03 9.79
C LEU A 82 10.91 -15.06 10.63
N PHE A 83 12.23 -15.00 10.39
CA PHE A 83 13.12 -14.06 11.06
C PHE A 83 12.75 -12.60 10.73
N LYS A 84 12.48 -12.30 9.45
CA LYS A 84 12.04 -10.97 9.00
C LYS A 84 10.73 -10.56 9.68
N LEU A 85 9.74 -11.45 9.71
CA LEU A 85 8.46 -11.21 10.36
C LEU A 85 8.60 -11.00 11.87
N GLN A 86 9.49 -11.75 12.53
CA GLN A 86 9.75 -11.60 13.97
C GLN A 86 10.45 -10.28 14.29
N LYS A 87 11.39 -9.84 13.43
CA LYS A 87 12.04 -8.52 13.54
C LYS A 87 11.04 -7.37 13.34
N GLU A 88 10.14 -7.48 12.36
CA GLU A 88 9.08 -6.49 12.11
C GLU A 88 8.03 -6.44 13.23
N LYS A 89 7.65 -7.58 13.79
CA LYS A 89 6.74 -7.64 14.94
C LYS A 89 7.35 -7.00 16.19
N LYS A 90 8.65 -7.23 16.43
CA LYS A 90 9.35 -6.61 17.56
C LYS A 90 9.50 -5.10 17.36
N LEU A 91 9.88 -4.65 16.17
CA LEU A 91 9.94 -3.22 15.86
C LEU A 91 8.56 -2.55 16.07
N LYS A 92 7.47 -3.22 15.70
CA LYS A 92 6.09 -2.74 15.97
C LYS A 92 5.69 -2.81 17.45
N SER A 93 6.22 -3.73 18.25
CA SER A 93 5.97 -3.75 19.70
C SER A 93 6.75 -2.65 20.41
N ASP A 94 8.02 -2.47 20.04
CA ASP A 94 8.89 -1.45 20.63
C ASP A 94 8.36 -0.02 20.31
N ILE A 95 7.74 0.19 19.14
CA ILE A 95 7.04 1.45 18.79
C ILE A 95 5.72 1.63 19.56
N ARG A 96 5.04 0.55 19.97
CA ARG A 96 3.79 0.63 20.76
C ARG A 96 4.05 0.88 22.24
N GLU A 97 5.14 0.37 22.79
CA GLU A 97 5.52 0.58 24.19
C GLU A 97 5.97 2.03 24.47
N ASP A 98 6.45 2.76 23.47
CA ASP A 98 6.87 4.17 23.62
C ASP A 98 5.69 5.16 23.74
N TYR A 99 4.46 4.73 23.43
CA TYR A 99 3.25 5.58 23.47
C TYR A 99 2.43 5.49 24.77
N ASP A 100 2.78 4.61 25.72
CA ASP A 100 1.99 4.36 26.95
C ASP A 100 2.83 4.35 28.26
N GLY A 101 4.09 4.78 28.22
CA GLY A 101 5.05 4.54 29.32
C GLY A 101 5.88 5.73 29.77
N GLN A 102 5.28 6.77 30.35
CA GLN A 102 6.02 7.77 31.13
C GLN A 102 6.45 7.17 32.49
N ASN A 103 7.64 6.54 32.58
CA ASN A 103 8.61 6.66 33.68
C ASN A 103 9.75 5.62 33.62
N GLY A 104 10.97 6.12 33.44
CA GLY A 104 12.18 5.71 34.18
C GLY A 104 12.89 4.42 33.79
N SER A 105 14.06 4.53 33.16
CA SER A 105 15.34 3.98 33.68
C SER A 105 16.47 4.24 32.67
N ALA A 106 17.58 4.78 33.17
CA ALA A 106 18.81 4.96 32.40
C ALA A 106 19.38 3.59 31.99
N LEU A 107 19.35 3.30 30.69
CA LEU A 107 20.08 2.18 30.12
C LEU A 107 21.56 2.56 29.98
N GLN A 108 22.40 1.79 30.67
CA GLN A 108 23.85 1.81 30.53
C GLN A 108 24.25 1.52 29.07
N PRO A 109 25.37 2.08 28.57
CA PRO A 109 25.79 1.88 27.20
C PRO A 109 26.22 0.41 27.01
N GLU A 110 25.38 -0.38 26.34
CA GLU A 110 25.83 -1.63 25.72
C GLU A 110 26.90 -1.27 24.68
N LYS A 111 28.05 -1.93 24.80
CA LYS A 111 29.15 -1.83 23.84
C LYS A 111 28.75 -2.53 22.55
N ASP A 112 28.01 -1.83 21.71
CA ASP A 112 27.90 -2.16 20.30
C ASP A 112 29.21 -1.68 19.62
N GLU A 113 30.17 -2.60 19.49
CA GLU A 113 31.25 -2.47 18.52
C GLU A 113 30.65 -2.56 17.12
N GLU A 114 30.14 -1.43 16.63
CA GLU A 114 29.80 -1.24 15.23
C GLU A 114 31.09 -1.16 14.39
N ASP A 115 31.20 -2.17 13.54
CA ASP A 115 32.04 -2.34 12.37
C ASP A 115 32.19 -1.04 11.54
N TYR A 116 33.24 -0.25 11.82
CA TYR A 116 33.71 0.82 10.93
C TYR A 116 34.56 0.21 9.80
N GLY A 117 33.90 -0.45 8.85
CA GLY A 117 34.49 -0.72 7.55
C GLY A 117 34.30 0.48 6.64
N THR A 118 35.35 1.31 6.45
CA THR A 118 35.77 1.99 5.20
C THR A 118 36.57 3.27 5.53
N PHE A 119 37.85 3.30 5.10
CA PHE A 119 38.90 4.30 5.35
C PHE A 119 39.56 4.25 6.73
N ASP A 120 40.74 3.62 6.76
CA ASP A 120 41.62 3.48 7.93
C ASP A 120 42.39 4.79 8.16
N ILE A 121 41.66 5.86 8.48
CA ILE A 121 42.23 7.14 8.91
C ILE A 121 42.62 6.98 10.39
N PRO A 122 43.89 7.18 10.81
CA PRO A 122 44.29 6.93 12.18
C PRO A 122 43.44 7.75 13.17
N VAL A 123 42.88 7.06 14.16
CA VAL A 123 42.02 7.68 15.19
C VAL A 123 42.77 8.86 15.81
N PHE A 124 42.10 10.03 15.87
CA PHE A 124 42.64 11.32 16.34
C PHE A 124 43.55 12.12 15.37
N THR A 125 43.58 11.79 14.08
CA THR A 125 44.13 12.69 13.06
C THR A 125 43.11 13.75 12.62
N GLU A 126 43.58 14.88 12.10
CA GLU A 126 42.72 15.95 11.56
C GLU A 126 41.76 15.40 10.48
N GLU A 127 42.26 14.51 9.63
CA GLU A 127 41.49 13.82 8.58
C GLU A 127 40.40 12.90 9.16
N PHE A 128 40.64 12.26 10.32
CA PHE A 128 39.64 11.40 10.99
C PHE A 128 38.51 12.24 11.59
N LEU A 129 38.86 13.37 12.21
CA LEU A 129 37.89 14.29 12.79
C LEU A 129 37.00 14.92 11.71
N ASP A 130 37.58 15.33 10.59
CA ASP A 130 36.83 15.88 9.46
C ASP A 130 35.94 14.83 8.78
N HIS A 131 36.44 13.61 8.55
CA HIS A 131 35.64 12.52 8.00
C HIS A 131 34.46 12.15 8.91
N ASN A 132 34.69 12.06 10.22
CA ASN A 132 33.63 11.78 11.19
C ASN A 132 32.59 12.90 11.20
N LYS A 133 33.02 14.17 11.17
CA LYS A 133 32.13 15.32 11.08
C LYS A 133 31.30 15.32 9.79
N THR A 134 31.89 15.00 8.64
CA THR A 134 31.15 14.86 7.38
C THR A 134 30.13 13.73 7.44
N ARG A 135 30.52 12.54 7.94
CA ARG A 135 29.58 11.43 8.13
C ARG A 135 28.46 11.77 9.10
N GLU A 136 28.74 12.46 10.19
CA GLU A 136 27.71 12.91 11.13
C GLU A 136 26.74 13.89 10.46
N GLN A 137 27.22 14.80 9.61
CA GLN A 137 26.38 15.70 8.83
C GLN A 137 25.51 14.95 7.82
N GLU A 138 26.08 13.98 7.09
CA GLU A 138 25.32 13.12 6.17
C GLU A 138 24.25 12.32 6.91
N LEU A 139 24.58 11.72 8.05
CA LEU A 139 23.61 10.98 8.88
C LEU A 139 22.49 11.88 9.39
N ARG A 140 22.82 13.11 9.81
CA ARG A 140 21.80 14.11 10.20
C ARG A 140 20.89 14.47 9.03
N GLN A 141 21.45 14.66 7.84
CA GLN A 141 20.67 14.98 6.64
C GLN A 141 19.77 13.81 6.22
N LEU A 142 20.28 12.58 6.23
CA LEU A 142 19.50 11.38 5.94
C LEU A 142 18.36 11.19 6.95
N ARG A 143 18.62 11.36 8.25
CA ARG A 143 17.57 11.31 9.28
C ARG A 143 16.47 12.34 9.00
N LYS A 144 16.85 13.56 8.66
CA LYS A 144 15.89 14.62 8.30
C LYS A 144 15.04 14.23 7.07
N GLN A 145 15.69 13.75 6.01
CA GLN A 145 15.00 13.31 4.79
C GLN A 145 14.05 12.13 5.05
N THR A 146 14.46 11.17 5.88
CA THR A 146 13.61 10.05 6.28
C THR A 146 12.35 10.55 6.99
N THR A 147 12.49 11.45 7.96
CA THR A 147 11.34 12.05 8.64
C THR A 147 10.42 12.82 7.68
N GLU A 148 10.98 13.61 6.77
CA GLU A 148 10.20 14.33 5.75
C GLU A 148 9.41 13.37 4.83
N LEU A 149 10.04 12.26 4.40
CA LEU A 149 9.38 11.24 3.60
C LEU A 149 8.31 10.46 4.37
N GLU A 150 8.55 10.18 5.65
CA GLU A 150 7.57 9.54 6.53
C GLU A 150 6.33 10.43 6.71
N GLU A 151 6.51 11.74 6.90
CA GLU A 151 5.41 12.71 6.94
C GLU A 151 4.64 12.76 5.62
N GLN A 152 5.33 12.81 4.48
CA GLN A 152 4.69 12.77 3.17
C GLN A 152 3.88 11.48 2.95
N ASN A 153 4.45 10.34 3.33
CA ASN A 153 3.75 9.06 3.25
C ASN A 153 2.52 9.00 4.14
N ALA A 154 2.56 9.61 5.33
CA ALA A 154 1.40 9.73 6.21
C ALA A 154 0.29 10.58 5.57
N ILE A 155 0.64 11.71 4.95
CA ILE A 155 -0.31 12.58 4.24
C ILE A 155 -0.94 11.84 3.05
N LEU A 156 -0.13 11.17 2.23
CA LEU A 156 -0.63 10.38 1.09
C LEU A 156 -1.54 9.25 1.54
N SER A 157 -1.18 8.54 2.61
CA SER A 157 -2.01 7.47 3.17
C SER A 157 -3.38 7.99 3.60
N LYS A 158 -3.41 9.15 4.28
CA LYS A 158 -4.65 9.82 4.66
C LYS A 158 -5.48 10.27 3.45
N HIS A 159 -4.83 10.76 2.39
CA HIS A 159 -5.53 11.14 1.16
C HIS A 159 -6.17 9.92 0.47
N ILE A 160 -5.42 8.81 0.37
CA ILE A 160 -5.93 7.54 -0.16
C ILE A 160 -7.14 7.07 0.65
N GLU A 161 -7.07 7.14 1.98
CA GLU A 161 -8.18 6.78 2.85
C GLU A 161 -9.40 7.67 2.61
N ASN A 162 -9.23 8.99 2.53
CA ASN A 162 -10.33 9.92 2.22
C ASN A 162 -10.96 9.63 0.85
N MET A 163 -10.15 9.35 -0.18
CA MET A 163 -10.64 9.00 -1.51
C MET A 163 -11.42 7.68 -1.50
N LYS A 164 -10.94 6.67 -0.76
CA LYS A 164 -11.67 5.39 -0.61
C LYS A 164 -13.05 5.59 0.00
N HIS A 165 -13.14 6.37 1.08
CA HIS A 165 -14.43 6.70 1.70
C HIS A 165 -15.35 7.48 0.74
N ALA A 166 -14.80 8.37 -0.07
CA ALA A 166 -15.59 9.11 -1.07
C ALA A 166 -16.12 8.18 -2.17
N ILE A 167 -15.31 7.22 -2.65
CA ILE A 167 -15.72 6.22 -3.63
C ILE A 167 -16.83 5.34 -3.06
N GLU A 168 -16.65 4.80 -1.85
CA GLU A 168 -17.65 3.96 -1.19
C GLU A 168 -19.00 4.69 -1.02
N LYS A 169 -18.95 5.96 -0.63
CA LYS A 169 -20.16 6.80 -0.53
C LYS A 169 -20.84 6.98 -1.89
N LEU A 170 -20.09 7.30 -2.95
CA LEU A 170 -20.63 7.47 -4.29
C LEU A 170 -21.20 6.16 -4.86
N GLU A 171 -20.57 5.03 -4.57
CA GLU A 171 -21.08 3.70 -4.96
C GLU A 171 -22.41 3.40 -4.27
N LEU A 172 -22.52 3.70 -2.97
CA LEU A 172 -23.77 3.54 -2.22
C LEU A 172 -24.89 4.43 -2.79
N GLU A 173 -24.59 5.71 -3.06
CA GLU A 173 -25.55 6.65 -3.67
C GLU A 173 -25.98 6.19 -5.07
N ALA A 174 -25.07 5.67 -5.88
CA ALA A 174 -25.38 5.15 -7.21
C ALA A 174 -26.30 3.92 -7.14
N VAL A 175 -26.07 3.00 -6.20
CA VAL A 175 -26.96 1.85 -5.96
C VAL A 175 -28.34 2.32 -5.52
N GLN A 176 -28.42 3.28 -4.61
CA GLN A 176 -29.69 3.84 -4.13
C GLN A 176 -30.47 4.51 -5.27
N GLN A 177 -29.81 5.31 -6.10
CA GLN A 177 -30.43 5.94 -7.28
C GLN A 177 -30.90 4.90 -8.29
N ARG A 178 -30.13 3.83 -8.52
CA ARG A 178 -30.53 2.74 -9.42
C ARG A 178 -31.79 2.05 -8.91
N ASN A 179 -31.85 1.74 -7.62
CA ASN A 179 -33.02 1.12 -6.99
C ASN A 179 -34.25 2.04 -7.07
N HIS A 180 -34.07 3.34 -6.83
CA HIS A 180 -35.16 4.31 -6.97
C HIS A 180 -35.69 4.39 -8.40
N ASN A 181 -34.79 4.47 -9.40
CA ASN A 181 -35.19 4.46 -10.81
C ASN A 181 -35.88 3.14 -11.20
N MET A 182 -35.43 1.99 -10.69
CA MET A 182 -36.10 0.71 -10.91
C MET A 182 -37.52 0.69 -10.33
N ALA A 183 -37.73 1.25 -9.14
CA ALA A 183 -39.05 1.36 -8.53
C ALA A 183 -39.97 2.25 -9.39
N LEU A 184 -39.50 3.44 -9.80
CA LEU A 184 -40.24 4.32 -10.71
C LEU A 184 -40.59 3.63 -12.03
N GLN A 185 -39.65 2.88 -12.62
CA GLN A 185 -39.91 2.12 -13.85
C GLN A 185 -40.97 1.04 -13.64
N CYS A 186 -40.95 0.36 -12.48
CA CYS A 186 -41.97 -0.60 -12.10
C CYS A 186 -43.35 0.06 -12.00
N HIS A 187 -43.46 1.19 -11.29
CA HIS A 187 -44.71 1.96 -11.21
C HIS A 187 -45.21 2.39 -12.59
N LEU A 188 -44.31 2.89 -13.46
CA LEU A 188 -44.65 3.29 -14.82
C LEU A 188 -45.19 2.09 -15.62
N ASN A 189 -44.52 0.94 -15.57
CA ASN A 189 -44.97 -0.28 -16.24
C ASN A 189 -46.33 -0.76 -15.72
N THR A 190 -46.57 -0.65 -14.42
CA THR A 190 -47.87 -0.95 -13.81
C THR A 190 -48.96 -0.02 -14.34
N LEU A 191 -48.71 1.30 -14.38
CA LEU A 191 -49.64 2.27 -14.95
C LEU A 191 -49.93 1.99 -16.43
N ARG A 192 -48.90 1.69 -17.23
CA ARG A 192 -49.05 1.29 -18.64
C ARG A 192 -49.93 0.06 -18.81
N THR A 193 -49.74 -0.94 -17.95
CA THR A 193 -50.53 -2.17 -17.96
C THR A 193 -51.99 -1.89 -17.60
N ILE A 194 -52.22 -1.10 -16.54
CA ILE A 194 -53.56 -0.69 -16.10
C ILE A 194 -54.27 0.07 -17.23
N LEU A 195 -53.62 1.07 -17.84
CA LEU A 195 -54.19 1.86 -18.92
C LEU A 195 -54.48 1.00 -20.15
N THR A 196 -53.53 0.17 -20.58
CA THR A 196 -53.71 -0.73 -21.73
C THR A 196 -54.91 -1.66 -21.53
N THR A 197 -55.04 -2.23 -20.33
CA THR A 197 -56.13 -3.16 -20.01
C THR A 197 -57.48 -2.46 -20.00
N ASN A 198 -57.59 -1.29 -19.35
CA ASN A 198 -58.86 -0.58 -19.21
C ASN A 198 -59.34 0.06 -20.52
N PHE A 199 -58.41 0.48 -21.39
CA PHE A 199 -58.73 1.09 -22.67
C PHE A 199 -58.74 0.10 -23.85
N ALA A 200 -58.55 -1.21 -23.62
CA ALA A 200 -58.45 -2.23 -24.68
C ALA A 200 -59.65 -2.26 -25.66
N ASN A 201 -60.84 -1.85 -25.21
CA ASN A 201 -62.05 -1.83 -26.01
C ASN A 201 -62.37 -0.45 -26.63
N VAL A 202 -61.58 0.57 -26.31
CA VAL A 202 -61.75 1.93 -26.84
C VAL A 202 -60.95 2.03 -28.14
N ARG A 203 -61.60 2.42 -29.23
CA ARG A 203 -60.97 2.63 -30.54
C ARG A 203 -60.87 4.11 -30.82
N LEU A 204 -59.71 4.55 -31.32
CA LEU A 204 -59.54 5.94 -31.73
C LEU A 204 -60.37 6.26 -32.99
N PRO A 205 -61.15 7.37 -32.99
CA PRO A 205 -61.80 7.86 -34.19
C PRO A 205 -60.82 8.09 -35.34
N GLY A 206 -61.21 7.72 -36.56
CA GLY A 206 -60.42 7.90 -37.78
C GLY A 206 -59.34 6.84 -38.03
N THR A 207 -58.66 6.37 -36.98
CA THR A 207 -57.56 5.40 -37.10
C THR A 207 -57.93 3.98 -36.68
N ASN A 208 -58.99 3.81 -35.86
CA ASN A 208 -59.41 2.53 -35.27
C ASN A 208 -58.31 1.80 -34.48
N GLU A 209 -57.27 2.53 -34.06
CA GLU A 209 -56.19 2.00 -33.23
C GLU A 209 -56.70 1.65 -31.82
N VAL A 210 -56.13 0.58 -31.26
CA VAL A 210 -56.33 0.15 -29.86
C VAL A 210 -54.99 0.22 -29.11
N PRO A 211 -54.99 0.47 -27.79
CA PRO A 211 -53.75 0.58 -27.05
C PRO A 211 -53.05 -0.78 -26.91
N THR A 212 -51.72 -0.75 -26.96
CA THR A 212 -50.83 -1.87 -26.60
C THR A 212 -49.79 -1.37 -25.60
N LEU A 213 -49.08 -2.27 -24.92
CA LEU A 213 -48.03 -1.88 -23.96
C LEU A 213 -46.93 -1.00 -24.58
N GLU A 214 -46.65 -1.18 -25.87
CA GLU A 214 -45.65 -0.39 -26.59
C GLU A 214 -46.20 0.94 -27.12
N THR A 215 -47.50 1.00 -27.41
CA THR A 215 -48.13 2.18 -28.04
C THR A 215 -48.91 3.05 -27.07
N ILE A 216 -49.10 2.62 -25.81
CA ILE A 216 -50.02 3.25 -24.86
C ILE A 216 -49.77 4.75 -24.67
N ASP A 217 -48.51 5.21 -24.59
CA ASP A 217 -48.25 6.63 -24.40
C ASP A 217 -48.69 7.45 -25.62
N SER A 218 -48.37 6.97 -26.82
CA SER A 218 -48.78 7.60 -28.08
C SER A 218 -50.29 7.54 -28.30
N TYR A 219 -50.93 6.43 -27.91
CA TYR A 219 -52.37 6.24 -27.96
C TYR A 219 -53.07 7.25 -27.04
N MET A 220 -52.61 7.40 -25.79
CA MET A 220 -53.19 8.34 -24.83
C MET A 220 -53.01 9.79 -25.28
N ALA A 221 -51.87 10.14 -25.87
CA ALA A 221 -51.65 11.45 -26.45
C ALA A 221 -52.61 11.74 -27.61
N LYS A 222 -52.77 10.80 -28.55
CA LYS A 222 -53.72 10.90 -29.67
C LYS A 222 -55.17 10.99 -29.17
N LEU A 223 -55.56 10.16 -28.20
CA LEU A 223 -56.89 10.21 -27.58
C LEU A 223 -57.19 11.59 -27.00
N HIS A 224 -56.23 12.15 -26.26
CA HIS A 224 -56.33 13.48 -25.70
C HIS A 224 -56.46 14.57 -26.77
N CYS A 225 -55.65 14.51 -27.84
CA CYS A 225 -55.75 15.43 -28.97
C CYS A 225 -57.13 15.37 -29.65
N ILE A 226 -57.64 14.17 -29.97
CA ILE A 226 -58.94 13.97 -30.64
C ILE A 226 -60.08 14.58 -29.81
N ILE A 227 -60.06 14.35 -28.49
CA ILE A 227 -61.06 14.91 -27.57
C ILE A 227 -61.01 16.44 -27.54
N LEU A 228 -59.82 17.03 -27.59
CA LEU A 228 -59.66 18.49 -27.56
C LEU A 228 -60.00 19.17 -28.89
N GLU A 229 -59.70 18.54 -30.02
CA GLU A 229 -59.91 19.12 -31.35
C GLU A 229 -61.39 19.20 -31.73
N ALA A 230 -62.18 18.18 -31.38
CA ALA A 230 -63.60 18.12 -31.72
C ALA A 230 -64.45 17.56 -30.55
N PRO A 231 -64.63 18.31 -29.45
CA PRO A 231 -65.30 17.81 -28.25
C PRO A 231 -66.79 17.52 -28.47
N GLN A 232 -67.47 18.30 -29.34
CA GLN A 232 -68.89 18.10 -29.64
C GLN A 232 -69.13 16.84 -30.48
N GLU A 233 -68.18 16.47 -31.33
CA GLU A 233 -68.28 15.26 -32.17
C GLU A 233 -67.94 13.98 -31.39
N ASN A 234 -67.19 14.11 -30.29
CA ASN A 234 -66.68 13.00 -29.48
C ASN A 234 -67.36 12.87 -28.10
N GLU A 235 -68.59 13.37 -27.93
CA GLU A 235 -69.27 13.40 -26.62
C GLU A 235 -69.44 12.02 -25.99
N SER A 236 -69.81 11.00 -26.78
CA SER A 236 -69.92 9.61 -26.32
C SER A 236 -68.58 9.03 -25.86
N LEU A 237 -67.51 9.29 -26.62
CA LEU A 237 -66.15 8.89 -26.28
C LEU A 237 -65.70 9.56 -24.97
N ILE A 238 -65.99 10.86 -24.79
CA ILE A 238 -65.67 11.60 -23.56
C ILE A 238 -66.36 10.96 -22.34
N VAL A 239 -67.63 10.57 -22.46
CA VAL A 239 -68.36 9.88 -21.38
C VAL A 239 -67.69 8.55 -21.03
N THR A 240 -67.35 7.73 -22.03
CA THR A 240 -66.66 6.45 -21.83
C THR A 240 -65.29 6.64 -21.17
N VAL A 241 -64.48 7.60 -21.64
CA VAL A 241 -63.16 7.90 -21.06
C VAL A 241 -63.31 8.36 -19.60
N ARG A 242 -64.28 9.22 -19.29
CA ARG A 242 -64.55 9.67 -17.92
C ARG A 242 -64.94 8.52 -17.00
N GLU A 243 -65.78 7.61 -17.48
CA GLU A 243 -66.18 6.41 -16.73
C GLU A 243 -64.99 5.48 -16.45
N ILE A 244 -64.16 5.23 -17.46
CA ILE A 244 -62.95 4.41 -17.31
C ILE A 244 -62.00 5.06 -16.29
N VAL A 245 -61.66 6.34 -16.47
CA VAL A 245 -60.73 7.05 -15.57
C VAL A 245 -61.28 7.13 -14.14
N GLY A 246 -62.59 7.30 -13.97
CA GLY A 246 -63.24 7.30 -12.65
C GLY A 246 -63.08 5.97 -11.91
N ARG A 247 -62.93 4.84 -12.62
CA ARG A 247 -62.70 3.51 -12.03
C ARG A 247 -61.23 3.23 -11.70
N LEU A 248 -60.29 4.00 -12.26
CA LEU A 248 -58.85 3.80 -12.03
C LEU A 248 -58.37 4.23 -10.64
N ASN A 249 -59.18 4.98 -9.89
CA ASN A 249 -58.72 5.74 -8.71
C ASN A 249 -59.00 5.08 -7.34
N VAL A 250 -58.87 3.76 -7.19
CA VAL A 250 -59.31 3.07 -5.94
C VAL A 250 -58.19 2.43 -5.10
N ASP A 251 -56.98 2.20 -5.59
CA ASP A 251 -55.93 1.55 -4.78
C ASP A 251 -54.64 2.39 -4.71
N GLY A 252 -54.70 3.52 -4.01
CA GLY A 252 -53.51 4.31 -3.63
C GLY A 252 -52.66 3.68 -2.52
N ASP A 253 -53.13 2.60 -1.89
CA ASP A 253 -52.52 1.99 -0.69
C ASP A 253 -51.71 0.69 -0.96
N LYS A 254 -51.57 0.26 -2.23
CA LYS A 254 -50.83 -0.96 -2.61
C LYS A 254 -49.81 -0.80 -3.74
N LEU A 255 -49.32 0.42 -3.98
CA LEU A 255 -48.28 0.70 -4.98
C LEU A 255 -47.00 1.22 -4.33
#